data_AF-A0A352Z1I8-F1
#
_entry.id   AF-A0A352Z1I8-F1
#
_cell.length_a   1.000
_cell.length_b   1.000
_cell.length_c   1.000
_cell.angle_alpha   90.00
_cell.angle_beta   90.00
_cell.angle_gamma   90.00
#
_symmetry.space_group_name_H-M   'P 1'
#
loop_
_entity.id
_entity.type
_entity.pdbx_description
1 polymer ?
#
loop_
_entity_poly.entity_id
_entity_poly.type
_entity_poly.pdbx_seq_one_letter_code
_entity_poly.pdbx_strand_id
1 'polypeptide(L)' 'MEEKTYSMPRIGEKAPEFKAVTTQGDINFPGDYKGSWVILFSHPA' A
#
# COMPACT_ATOMS: atom_id res chain seq x y z
N MET A 1 23.41 10.36 6.91
CA MET A 1 22.36 9.65 6.16
C MET A 1 21.14 9.64 7.07
N GLU A 2 20.02 10.20 6.65
CA GLU A 2 18.77 10.10 7.42
C GLU A 2 18.29 8.64 7.38
N GLU A 3 18.02 8.08 8.54
CA GLU A 3 17.47 6.74 8.67
C GLU A 3 15.96 6.80 8.42
N LYS A 4 15.48 6.13 7.37
CA LYS A 4 14.07 6.12 7.02
C LYS A 4 13.34 5.19 7.99
N THR A 5 12.70 5.77 9.00
CA THR A 5 11.90 5.01 9.97
C THR A 5 10.56 4.60 9.34
N TYR A 6 10.33 3.29 9.22
CA TYR A 6 9.05 2.75 8.76
C TYR A 6 8.15 2.49 9.96
N SER A 7 7.11 3.31 10.12
CA SER A 7 6.08 3.12 11.15
C SER A 7 4.88 2.36 10.58
N MET A 8 4.18 1.63 11.44
CA MET A 8 2.91 1.00 11.07
C MET A 8 1.88 2.06 10.66
N PRO A 9 1.08 1.82 9.59
CA PRO A 9 -0.01 2.71 9.21
C PRO A 9 -1.05 2.84 10.32
N ARG A 10 -1.62 4.04 10.47
CA ARG A 10 -2.64 4.32 11.49
C ARG A 10 -4.01 4.50 10.85
N ILE A 11 -5.05 4.16 11.61
CA ILE A 11 -6.44 4.38 11.20
C ILE A 11 -6.67 5.89 11.07
N GLY A 12 -7.26 6.31 9.95
CA GLY A 12 -7.55 7.72 9.65
C GLY A 12 -6.42 8.46 8.90
N GLU A 13 -5.23 7.86 8.77
CA GLU A 13 -4.16 8.39 7.92
C GLU A 13 -4.28 7.89 6.48
N LYS A 14 -3.66 8.61 5.54
CA LYS A 14 -3.57 8.16 4.15
C LYS A 14 -2.77 6.87 4.10
N ALA A 15 -3.26 5.91 3.32
CA ALA A 15 -2.52 4.67 3.09
C ALA A 15 -1.17 4.96 2.41
N PRO A 16 -0.10 4.22 2.75
CA PRO A 16 1.22 4.44 2.17
C PRO A 16 1.22 4.24 0.66
N GLU A 17 1.93 5.13 -0.05
CA GLU A 17 2.11 5.00 -1.50
C GLU A 17 3.22 3.99 -1.83
N PHE A 18 2.92 3.00 -2.67
CA PHE A 18 3.90 2.04 -3.17
C PHE A 18 3.52 1.49 -4.54
N LYS A 19 4.55 0.99 -5.25
CA LYS A 19 4.38 0.19 -6.46
C LYS A 19 4.68 -1.27 -6.17
N ALA A 20 3.86 -2.19 -6.66
CA ALA A 20 4.04 -3.62 -6.46
C ALA A 20 3.64 -4.42 -7.71
N VAL A 21 4.32 -5.54 -7.91
CA VAL A 21 3.97 -6.53 -8.94
C VAL A 21 2.89 -7.44 -8.39
N THR A 22 1.79 -7.61 -9.13
CA THR A 22 0.71 -8.55 -8.79
C THR A 22 0.54 -9.58 -9.90
N THR A 23 -0.29 -10.59 -9.67
CA THR A 23 -0.65 -11.57 -10.71
C THR A 23 -1.47 -10.97 -11.87
N GLN A 24 -2.00 -9.75 -11.69
CA GLN A 24 -2.77 -9.02 -12.69
C GLN A 24 -1.96 -7.87 -13.32
N GLY A 25 -0.65 -7.81 -13.04
CA GLY A 25 0.24 -6.74 -13.49
C GLY A 25 0.69 -5.82 -12.36
N ASP A 26 1.40 -4.75 -12.74
CA ASP A 26 1.94 -3.78 -11.79
C ASP A 26 0.84 -2.83 -11.32
N ILE A 27 0.86 -2.50 -10.03
CA ILE A 27 -0.06 -1.55 -9.42
C ILE A 27 0.69 -0.39 -8.76
N ASN A 28 0.03 0.76 -8.67
CA ASN A 28 0.40 1.93 -7.89
C ASN A 28 -0.66 2.18 -6.82
N PHE A 29 -0.43 1.67 -5.61
CA PHE A 29 -1.37 1.75 -4.49
C PHE A 29 -1.12 3.00 -3.64
N PRO A 30 -2.16 3.69 -3.13
CA PRO A 30 -3.60 3.51 -3.41
C PRO A 30 -4.08 4.23 -4.69
N GLY A 31 -3.17 4.83 -5.46
CA GLY A 31 -3.47 5.72 -6.59
C GLY A 31 -4.40 5.13 -7.65
N ASP A 32 -4.22 3.86 -8.00
CA ASP A 32 -4.99 3.17 -9.03
C ASP A 32 -6.42 2.84 -8.60
N TYR A 33 -6.71 2.92 -7.30
CA TYR A 33 -8.02 2.56 -6.72
C TYR A 33 -8.78 3.77 -6.15
N LYS A 34 -8.42 4.99 -6.54
CA LYS A 34 -9.09 6.22 -6.10
C LYS A 34 -10.60 6.16 -6.38
N GLY A 35 -11.40 6.52 -5.38
CA GLY A 35 -12.87 6.52 -5.47
C GLY A 35 -13.53 5.20 -5.06
N SER A 36 -12.74 4.15 -4.80
CA SER A 36 -13.24 2.85 -4.36
C SER A 36 -12.67 2.48 -2.99
N TRP A 37 -13.44 1.71 -2.21
CA TRP A 37 -12.91 1.04 -1.02
C TRP A 37 -12.07 -0.17 -1.42
N VAL A 38 -10.93 -0.34 -0.76
CA VAL A 38 -9.99 -1.43 -1.03
C VAL A 38 -9.63 -2.15 0.26
N ILE A 39 -9.58 -3.47 0.22
CA ILE A 39 -9.10 -4.32 1.31
C ILE A 39 -7.78 -4.96 0.86
N LEU A 40 -6.68 -4.59 1.52
CA LEU A 40 -5.36 -5.18 1.32
C LEU A 40 -5.08 -6.15 2.46
N PHE A 41 -4.76 -7.40 2.15
CA PHE A 41 -4.40 -8.43 3.13
C PHE A 41 -3.21 -9.25 2.63
N SER A 42 -2.52 -9.93 3.55
CA SER A 42 -1.42 -10.85 3.26
C SER A 42 -1.71 -12.23 3.83
N HIS A 43 -1.03 -13.24 3.30
CA HIS A 43 -1.01 -14.60 3.83
C HIS A 43 0.43 -15.10 3.89
N PRO A 44 0.86 -15.79 4.97
CA PRO A 44 2.15 -16.47 4.99
C PRO A 44 2.17 -17.60 3.94
N ALA A 45 3.36 -17.96 3.48
CA ALA A 45 3.55 -19.13 2.64
C ALA A 45 3.54 -20.41 3.47
#